data_AF-W4HJE5-F1
#
_entry.id   AF-W4HJE5-F1
#
_cell.length_a   1.000
_cell.length_b   1.000
_cell.length_c   1.000
_cell.angle_alpha   90.00
_cell.angle_beta   90.00
_cell.angle_gamma   90.00
#
_symmetry.space_group_name_H-M   'P 1'
#
loop_
_entity.id
_entity.type
_entity.pdbx_description
1 polymer ?
#
loop_
_entity_poly.entity_id
_entity_poly.type
_entity_poly.pdbx_seq_one_letter_code
_entity_poly.pdbx_strand_id
1 'polypeptide(L)'
;MTGAAGDPVLRRAFVAGGLTAAGVASVALAVFGPGLWAALACHVLATFLCLPVLWRDRPAMALVAGASLTLGPLAGAVLLIALTGPGRALAAPGPEADDLPAGPAQSRVDRICAEIAEGRRPRPDAAPVPALAEIFVSGSLADQQTALAAMVRDYAPALRPALDRALASDIPAVRVQAAAVFAHLRDGYAARARALTHGTTGLTGEAHSAELAVVRGSGFVDPAPLDGVVTPAEPETHTRRENGGTGSGRRRAVRSAPA
;
A
#
# COMPACT_ATOMS: atom_id res chain seq x y z
N MET A 1 0.00 -39.82 -8.51
CA MET A 1 -0.47 -39.30 -7.21
C MET A 1 0.26 -38.00 -6.92
N THR A 2 -0.21 -36.89 -7.49
CA THR A 2 0.28 -35.54 -7.23
C THR A 2 -0.33 -35.07 -5.92
N GLY A 3 0.45 -35.18 -4.84
CA GLY A 3 0.02 -34.76 -3.50
C GLY A 3 -0.41 -33.30 -3.50
N ALA A 4 -1.54 -33.02 -2.85
CA ALA A 4 -2.06 -31.69 -2.61
C ALA A 4 -0.97 -30.84 -1.95
N ALA A 5 -0.25 -30.05 -2.75
CA ALA A 5 0.68 -29.06 -2.26
C ALA A 5 -0.16 -27.99 -1.56
N GLY A 6 -0.30 -28.11 -0.24
CA GLY A 6 -1.09 -27.20 0.58
C GLY A 6 -0.72 -25.74 0.30
N ASP A 7 -1.73 -24.88 0.31
CA ASP A 7 -1.60 -23.45 0.05
C ASP A 7 -0.47 -22.83 0.91
N PRO A 8 0.51 -22.15 0.32
CA PRO A 8 1.57 -21.46 1.07
C PRO A 8 1.04 -20.48 2.11
N VAL A 9 -0.12 -19.85 1.87
CA VAL A 9 -0.76 -18.94 2.83
C VAL A 9 -1.22 -19.70 4.07
N LEU A 10 -1.86 -20.86 3.88
CA LEU A 10 -2.33 -21.71 4.96
C LEU A 10 -1.17 -22.23 5.82
N ARG A 11 -0.06 -22.64 5.18
CA ARG A 11 1.16 -23.07 5.89
C ARG A 11 1.75 -21.93 6.74
N ARG A 12 1.84 -20.72 6.19
CA ARG A 12 2.35 -19.54 6.91
C ARG A 12 1.45 -19.16 8.09
N ALA A 13 0.12 -19.20 7.90
CA ALA A 13 -0.85 -18.94 8.96
C ALA A 13 -0.75 -19.98 10.09
N PHE A 14 -0.61 -21.25 9.74
CA PHE A 14 -0.44 -22.34 10.71
C PHE A 14 0.84 -22.16 11.54
N VAL A 15 1.98 -21.85 10.91
CA VAL A 15 3.25 -21.59 11.60
C VAL A 15 3.17 -20.36 12.52
N ALA A 16 2.59 -19.27 12.03
CA ALA A 16 2.43 -18.05 12.83
C ALA A 16 1.50 -18.27 14.04
N GLY A 17 0.41 -19.01 13.86
CA GLY A 17 -0.49 -19.41 14.94
C GLY A 17 0.22 -20.29 15.98
N GLY A 18 0.97 -21.30 15.53
CA GLY A 18 1.74 -22.20 16.40
C GLY A 18 2.78 -21.46 17.24
N LEU A 19 3.56 -20.56 16.62
CA LEU A 19 4.54 -19.73 17.32
C LEU A 19 3.91 -18.77 18.32
N THR A 20 2.73 -18.22 18.01
CA THR A 20 2.00 -17.34 18.93
C THR A 20 1.50 -18.09 20.15
N ALA A 21 0.89 -19.28 19.95
CA ALA A 21 0.45 -20.13 21.04
C ALA A 21 1.63 -20.55 21.93
N ALA A 22 2.78 -20.89 21.33
CA ALA A 22 4.00 -21.20 22.05
C ALA A 22 4.54 -19.99 22.84
N GLY A 23 4.51 -18.78 22.26
CA GLY A 23 4.88 -17.55 22.96
C GLY A 23 4.03 -17.30 24.20
N VAL A 24 2.70 -17.44 24.09
CA VAL A 24 1.77 -17.31 25.23
C VAL A 24 2.05 -18.37 26.28
N ALA A 25 2.26 -19.63 25.88
CA ALA A 25 2.60 -20.72 26.80
C ALA A 25 3.93 -20.49 27.51
N SER A 26 4.96 -19.99 26.81
CA SER A 26 6.25 -19.64 27.41
C SER A 26 6.11 -18.52 28.45
N VAL A 27 5.34 -17.47 28.17
CA VAL A 27 5.08 -16.40 29.15
C VAL A 27 4.34 -16.96 30.37
N ALA A 28 3.31 -17.79 30.16
CA ALA A 28 2.57 -18.41 31.25
C ALA A 28 3.47 -19.32 32.11
N LEU A 29 4.35 -20.12 31.50
CA LEU A 29 5.33 -20.96 32.21
C LEU A 29 6.37 -20.14 32.98
N ALA A 30 6.78 -18.98 32.45
CA ALA A 30 7.72 -18.09 33.12
C ALA A 30 7.10 -17.40 34.35
N VAL A 31 5.82 -17.03 34.28
CA VAL A 31 5.11 -16.30 35.35
C VAL A 31 4.50 -17.23 36.40
N PHE A 32 3.91 -18.35 35.98
CA PHE A 32 3.12 -19.23 36.85
C PHE A 32 3.71 -20.64 37.01
N GLY A 33 4.79 -20.95 36.29
CA GLY A 33 5.30 -22.32 36.14
C GLY A 33 6.69 -22.55 36.74
N PRO A 34 7.39 -23.62 36.29
CA PRO A 34 8.65 -24.10 36.88
C PRO A 34 9.87 -23.21 36.59
N GLY A 35 9.68 -21.99 36.09
CA GLY A 35 10.73 -20.99 35.88
C GLY A 35 11.15 -20.78 34.43
N LEU A 36 12.07 -19.83 34.24
CA LEU A 36 12.48 -19.28 32.95
C LEU A 36 13.07 -20.32 31.98
N TRP A 37 13.72 -21.36 32.50
CA TRP A 37 14.33 -22.40 31.67
C TRP A 37 13.30 -23.27 30.93
N ALA A 38 12.17 -23.58 31.57
CA ALA A 38 11.10 -24.35 30.92
C ALA A 38 10.40 -23.52 29.83
N ALA A 39 10.22 -22.22 30.07
CA ALA A 39 9.69 -21.28 29.09
C ALA A 39 10.60 -21.18 27.85
N LEU A 40 11.93 -21.10 28.05
CA LEU A 40 12.91 -21.07 26.98
C LEU A 40 12.92 -22.39 26.18
N ALA A 41 12.93 -23.54 26.86
CA ALA A 41 12.91 -24.84 26.22
C ALA A 41 11.65 -25.04 25.34
N CYS A 42 10.49 -24.61 25.84
CA CYS A 42 9.23 -24.66 25.09
C CYS A 42 9.30 -23.79 23.82
N HIS A 43 9.84 -22.58 23.92
CA HIS A 43 9.94 -21.66 22.78
C HIS A 43 10.94 -22.15 21.72
N VAL A 44 12.10 -22.66 22.15
CA VAL A 44 13.11 -23.25 21.27
C VAL A 44 12.52 -24.47 20.54
N LEU A 45 11.84 -25.36 21.26
CA LEU A 45 11.21 -26.53 20.66
C LEU A 45 10.16 -26.15 19.60
N ALA A 46 9.29 -25.18 19.91
CA ALA A 46 8.28 -24.70 18.97
C ALA A 46 8.92 -24.10 17.70
N THR A 47 10.01 -23.34 17.86
CA THR A 47 10.77 -22.77 16.73
C THR A 47 11.37 -23.88 15.87
N PHE A 48 12.01 -24.88 16.48
CA PHE A 48 12.57 -26.03 15.77
C PHE A 48 11.51 -26.85 15.02
N LEU A 49 10.32 -27.03 15.59
CA LEU A 49 9.20 -27.73 14.94
C LEU A 49 8.66 -26.96 13.71
N CYS A 50 8.81 -25.64 13.68
CA CYS A 50 8.37 -24.81 12.55
C CYS A 50 9.39 -24.76 11.40
N LEU A 51 10.69 -24.97 11.65
CA LEU A 51 11.75 -24.96 10.63
C LEU A 51 11.50 -25.90 9.43
N PRO A 52 11.13 -27.20 9.61
CA PRO A 52 10.92 -28.09 8.47
C PRO A 52 9.73 -27.66 7.59
N VAL A 53 8.71 -27.03 8.18
CA VAL A 53 7.56 -26.48 7.43
C VAL A 53 7.99 -25.28 6.56
N LEU A 54 8.96 -24.51 7.04
CA LEU A 54 9.47 -23.31 6.38
C LEU A 54 10.66 -23.55 5.44
N TRP A 55 11.28 -24.73 5.46
CA TRP A 55 12.46 -25.02 4.64
C TRP A 55 12.24 -24.78 3.14
N ARG A 56 11.01 -25.01 2.66
CA ARG A 56 10.65 -24.82 1.25
C ARG A 56 10.38 -23.36 0.88
N ASP A 57 10.27 -22.48 1.87
CA ASP A 57 9.96 -21.05 1.75
C ASP A 57 11.07 -20.23 2.43
N ARG A 58 12.27 -20.24 1.82
CA ARG A 58 13.48 -19.57 2.31
C ARG A 58 13.27 -18.12 2.78
N PRO A 59 12.52 -17.24 2.08
CA PRO A 59 12.31 -15.88 2.58
C PRO A 59 11.45 -15.86 3.85
N ALA A 60 10.44 -16.73 3.96
CA ALA A 60 9.65 -16.85 5.19
C ALA A 60 10.50 -17.37 6.35
N MET A 61 11.43 -18.30 6.09
CA MET A 61 12.39 -18.79 7.09
C MET A 61 13.28 -17.68 7.63
N ALA A 62 13.82 -16.81 6.77
CA ALA A 62 14.66 -15.68 7.18
C ALA A 62 13.88 -14.66 8.02
N LEU A 63 12.63 -14.36 7.63
CA LEU A 63 11.76 -13.46 8.40
C LEU A 63 11.41 -14.04 9.78
N VAL A 64 11.06 -15.32 9.86
CA VAL A 64 10.73 -15.98 11.13
C VAL A 64 11.98 -16.05 12.02
N ALA A 65 13.14 -16.40 11.48
CA ALA A 65 14.38 -16.43 12.24
C ALA A 65 14.77 -15.04 12.77
N GLY A 66 14.70 -14.00 11.93
CA GLY A 66 14.98 -12.62 12.33
C GLY A 66 14.00 -12.10 13.39
N ALA A 67 12.70 -12.36 13.21
CA ALA A 67 11.67 -11.96 14.18
C ALA A 67 11.84 -12.68 15.52
N SER A 68 12.07 -14.00 15.52
CA SER A 68 12.31 -14.76 16.75
C SER A 68 13.58 -14.33 17.47
N LEU A 69 14.64 -13.97 16.74
CA LEU A 69 15.89 -13.49 17.34
C LEU A 69 15.74 -12.12 17.99
N THR A 70 14.98 -11.21 17.36
CA THR A 70 14.84 -9.81 17.79
C THR A 70 13.73 -9.58 18.81
N LEU A 71 12.61 -10.31 18.68
CA LEU A 71 11.39 -10.09 19.45
C LEU A 71 11.11 -11.21 20.46
N GLY A 72 11.88 -12.31 20.41
CA GLY A 72 11.74 -13.46 21.29
C GLY A 72 10.31 -14.02 21.29
N PRO A 73 9.67 -14.20 22.47
CA PRO A 73 8.35 -14.81 22.58
C PRO A 73 7.23 -14.00 21.91
N LEU A 74 7.44 -12.71 21.62
CA LEU A 74 6.46 -11.85 20.95
C LEU A 74 6.51 -11.96 19.42
N ALA A 75 7.51 -12.66 18.86
CA ALA A 75 7.69 -12.79 17.42
C ALA A 75 6.44 -13.32 16.70
N GLY A 76 5.76 -14.31 17.29
CA GLY A 76 4.55 -14.90 16.71
C GLY A 76 3.42 -13.90 16.50
N ALA A 77 3.15 -13.04 17.49
CA ALA A 77 2.09 -12.03 17.41
C ALA A 77 2.41 -10.95 16.36
N VAL A 78 3.66 -10.49 16.32
CA VAL A 78 4.11 -9.51 15.32
C VAL A 78 4.06 -10.10 13.92
N LEU A 79 4.49 -11.35 13.74
CA LEU A 79 4.37 -12.08 12.48
C LEU A 79 2.90 -12.23 12.08
N LEU A 80 2.00 -12.59 13.00
CA LEU A 80 0.56 -12.67 12.71
C LEU A 80 0.04 -11.33 12.21
N ILE A 81 0.34 -10.21 12.88
CA ILE A 81 -0.11 -8.87 12.46
C ILE A 81 0.50 -8.49 11.10
N ALA A 82 1.79 -8.73 10.89
CA ALA A 82 2.45 -8.44 9.62
C ALA A 82 1.89 -9.29 8.46
N LEU A 83 1.49 -10.52 8.77
CA LEU A 83 0.87 -11.44 7.84
C LEU A 83 -0.61 -11.07 7.61
N THR A 84 -1.41 -10.78 8.62
CA THR A 84 -2.84 -10.47 8.42
C THR A 84 -3.13 -9.00 8.11
N GLY A 85 -2.11 -8.13 8.21
CA GLY A 85 -2.25 -6.69 8.02
C GLY A 85 -2.58 -6.31 6.57
N PRO A 86 -3.30 -5.18 6.37
CA PRO A 86 -3.74 -4.70 5.05
C PRO A 86 -2.59 -4.33 4.10
N GLY A 87 -1.34 -4.30 4.60
CA GLY A 87 -0.14 -3.99 3.81
C GLY A 87 0.45 -5.16 3.01
N ARG A 88 -0.28 -6.29 2.88
CA ARG A 88 0.21 -7.52 2.24
C ARG A 88 0.36 -7.47 0.70
N ALA A 89 0.66 -6.30 0.16
CA ALA A 89 1.03 -6.07 -1.23
C ALA A 89 2.53 -5.77 -1.41
N LEU A 90 3.38 -6.04 -0.41
CA LEU A 90 4.81 -6.21 -0.66
C LEU A 90 5.02 -7.60 -1.28
N ALA A 91 4.62 -7.75 -2.54
CA ALA A 91 5.08 -8.80 -3.40
C ALA A 91 6.60 -8.70 -3.46
N ALA A 92 7.31 -9.67 -2.85
CA ALA A 92 8.72 -9.81 -3.10
C ALA A 92 8.89 -9.97 -4.62
N PRO A 93 9.71 -9.14 -5.30
CA PRO A 93 10.04 -9.39 -6.69
C PRO A 93 10.66 -10.78 -6.76
N GLY A 94 9.99 -11.69 -7.47
CA GLY A 94 10.55 -13.02 -7.71
C GLY A 94 11.85 -12.87 -8.51
N PRO A 95 12.86 -13.72 -8.27
CA PRO A 95 14.15 -13.69 -8.98
C PRO A 95 14.07 -14.14 -10.46
N GLU A 96 12.90 -14.06 -11.08
CA GLU A 96 12.67 -14.41 -12.49
C GLU A 96 12.50 -13.16 -13.38
N ALA A 97 12.79 -11.96 -12.86
CA ALA A 97 12.59 -10.69 -13.56
C ALA A 97 13.81 -10.19 -14.35
N ASP A 98 14.91 -10.94 -14.44
CA ASP A 98 16.19 -10.44 -14.99
C ASP A 98 16.39 -10.62 -16.50
N ASP A 99 15.47 -11.24 -17.24
CA ASP A 99 15.67 -11.55 -18.68
C ASP A 99 14.70 -10.87 -19.65
N LEU A 100 13.91 -9.87 -19.22
CA LEU A 100 13.09 -9.09 -20.16
C LEU A 100 13.71 -7.72 -20.44
N PRO A 101 13.85 -7.32 -21.73
CA PRO A 101 14.53 -6.09 -22.12
C PRO A 101 13.87 -4.86 -21.49
N ALA A 102 14.70 -3.96 -20.99
CA ALA A 102 14.36 -2.73 -20.27
C ALA A 102 13.55 -1.73 -21.11
N GLY A 103 12.24 -1.99 -21.25
CA GLY A 103 11.24 -0.93 -21.25
C GLY A 103 10.65 -0.79 -19.86
N PRO A 104 9.89 0.28 -19.52
CA PRO A 104 9.12 0.32 -18.28
C PRO A 104 8.04 -0.77 -18.35
N ALA A 105 8.41 -1.98 -17.94
CA ALA A 105 7.58 -3.17 -18.05
C ALA A 105 6.44 -3.04 -17.06
N GLN A 106 5.30 -2.58 -17.56
CA GLN A 106 4.02 -2.59 -16.88
C GLN A 106 3.83 -3.99 -16.26
N SER A 107 3.71 -4.06 -14.94
CA SER A 107 3.69 -5.35 -14.27
C SER A 107 2.50 -6.18 -14.77
N ARG A 108 2.58 -7.51 -14.68
CA ARG A 108 1.44 -8.39 -15.04
C ARG A 108 0.16 -7.98 -14.30
N VAL A 109 0.29 -7.48 -13.07
CA VAL A 109 -0.82 -6.96 -12.27
C VAL A 109 -1.38 -5.70 -12.91
N ASP A 110 -0.54 -4.74 -13.27
CA ASP A 110 -0.95 -3.49 -13.93
C ASP A 110 -1.64 -3.76 -15.26
N ARG A 111 -1.15 -4.75 -16.03
CA ARG A 111 -1.78 -5.19 -17.27
C ARG A 111 -3.15 -5.81 -17.02
N ILE A 112 -3.32 -6.65 -16.00
CA ILE A 112 -4.63 -7.22 -15.65
C ILE A 112 -5.57 -6.11 -15.17
N CYS A 113 -5.09 -5.17 -14.37
CA CYS A 113 -5.87 -4.00 -13.93
C CYS A 113 -6.30 -3.15 -15.12
N ALA A 114 -5.41 -2.89 -16.08
CA ALA A 114 -5.74 -2.19 -17.32
C ALA A 114 -6.77 -2.97 -18.15
N GLU A 115 -6.58 -4.28 -18.35
CA GLU A 115 -7.53 -5.14 -19.08
C GLU A 115 -8.93 -5.14 -18.43
N ILE A 116 -9.00 -5.07 -17.09
CA ILE A 116 -10.26 -4.97 -16.34
C ILE A 116 -10.87 -3.57 -16.48
N ALA A 117 -10.07 -2.51 -16.34
CA ALA A 117 -10.51 -1.12 -16.44
C ALA A 117 -11.03 -0.77 -17.84
N GLU A 118 -10.38 -1.32 -18.88
CA GLU A 118 -10.77 -1.17 -20.28
C GLU A 118 -11.91 -2.10 -20.70
N GLY A 119 -12.44 -2.91 -19.79
CA GLY A 119 -13.56 -3.83 -20.07
C GLY A 119 -13.23 -4.95 -21.06
N ARG A 120 -11.94 -5.22 -21.34
CA ARG A 120 -11.52 -6.23 -22.32
C ARG A 120 -11.67 -7.66 -21.82
N ARG A 121 -11.88 -7.86 -20.52
CA ARG A 121 -12.28 -9.16 -19.97
C ARG A 121 -13.79 -9.23 -19.84
N PRO A 122 -14.47 -10.17 -20.54
CA PRO A 122 -15.84 -10.50 -20.24
C PRO A 122 -15.92 -10.88 -18.76
N ARG A 123 -16.68 -10.12 -17.98
CA ARG A 123 -17.09 -10.57 -16.65
C ARG A 123 -18.26 -11.53 -16.87
N PRO A 124 -18.07 -12.85 -16.72
CA PRO A 124 -19.21 -13.75 -16.70
C PRO A 124 -20.04 -13.32 -15.49
N ASP A 125 -21.25 -12.84 -15.73
CA ASP A 125 -22.22 -12.42 -14.71
C ASP A 125 -21.82 -11.21 -13.84
N ALA A 126 -21.36 -10.12 -14.45
CA ALA A 126 -21.35 -8.84 -13.76
C ALA A 126 -22.80 -8.36 -13.53
N ALA A 127 -23.37 -8.72 -12.38
CA ALA A 127 -24.50 -8.00 -11.82
C ALA A 127 -24.18 -6.49 -11.84
N PRO A 128 -25.15 -5.62 -12.17
CA PRO A 128 -24.93 -4.18 -12.16
C PRO A 128 -24.38 -3.79 -10.79
N VAL A 129 -23.20 -3.14 -10.77
CA VAL A 129 -22.59 -2.68 -9.52
C VAL A 129 -23.52 -1.59 -8.97
N PRO A 130 -24.14 -1.81 -7.81
CA PRO A 130 -25.06 -0.83 -7.24
C PRO A 130 -24.32 0.47 -6.97
N ALA A 131 -25.02 1.60 -7.07
CA ALA A 131 -24.40 2.87 -6.75
C ALA A 131 -23.94 2.85 -5.28
N LEU A 132 -22.76 3.40 -4.99
CA LEU A 132 -22.20 3.37 -3.63
C LEU A 132 -23.16 3.93 -2.58
N ALA A 133 -23.99 4.91 -2.97
CA ALA A 133 -25.04 5.47 -2.14
C ALA A 133 -26.15 4.47 -1.78
N GLU A 134 -26.49 3.54 -2.68
CA GLU A 134 -27.50 2.49 -2.46
C GLU A 134 -26.98 1.42 -1.49
N ILE A 135 -25.67 1.13 -1.52
CA ILE A 135 -25.04 0.17 -0.59
C ILE A 135 -25.26 0.60 0.86
N PHE A 136 -25.21 1.90 1.17
CA PHE A 136 -25.47 2.39 2.53
C PHE A 136 -26.95 2.43 2.92
N VAL A 137 -27.87 2.26 1.96
CA VAL A 137 -29.31 2.21 2.23
C VAL A 137 -29.78 0.77 2.44
N SER A 138 -29.39 -0.13 1.53
CA SER A 138 -29.93 -1.50 1.49
C SER A 138 -28.88 -2.60 1.48
N GLY A 139 -27.58 -2.25 1.43
CA GLY A 139 -26.49 -3.22 1.45
C GLY A 139 -26.32 -3.87 2.81
N SER A 140 -25.71 -5.05 2.84
CA SER A 140 -25.37 -5.72 4.09
C SER A 140 -24.32 -4.92 4.87
N LEU A 141 -24.20 -5.17 6.19
CA LEU A 141 -23.14 -4.54 7.00
C LEU A 141 -21.75 -4.77 6.40
N ALA A 142 -21.48 -5.97 5.87
CA ALA A 142 -20.21 -6.30 5.24
C ALA A 142 -19.96 -5.47 3.96
N ASP A 143 -21.01 -5.23 3.15
CA ASP A 143 -20.92 -4.40 1.94
C ASP A 143 -20.66 -2.93 2.31
N GLN A 144 -21.34 -2.42 3.33
CA GLN A 144 -21.14 -1.05 3.83
C GLN A 144 -19.71 -0.86 4.36
N GLN A 145 -19.18 -1.85 5.08
CA GLN A 145 -17.80 -1.84 5.55
C GLN A 145 -16.78 -1.89 4.40
N THR A 146 -17.06 -2.71 3.39
CA THR A 146 -16.23 -2.79 2.18
C THR A 146 -16.26 -1.49 1.40
N ALA A 147 -17.42 -0.85 1.28
CA ALA A 147 -17.58 0.46 0.65
C ALA A 147 -16.78 1.55 1.39
N LEU A 148 -16.83 1.60 2.72
CA LEU A 148 -16.02 2.52 3.52
C LEU A 148 -14.52 2.28 3.35
N ALA A 149 -14.09 1.01 3.32
CA ALA A 149 -12.69 0.67 3.08
C ALA A 149 -12.22 1.10 1.68
N ALA A 150 -13.08 0.98 0.66
CA ALA A 150 -12.80 1.47 -0.69
C ALA A 150 -12.68 3.00 -0.73
N MET A 151 -13.56 3.73 -0.04
CA MET A 151 -13.50 5.20 0.06
C MET A 151 -12.18 5.70 0.65
N VAL A 152 -11.59 5.00 1.63
CA VAL A 152 -10.30 5.38 2.20
C VAL A 152 -9.17 5.31 1.16
N ARG A 153 -9.24 4.34 0.25
CA ARG A 153 -8.16 4.10 -0.73
C ARG A 153 -8.25 5.03 -1.94
N ASP A 154 -9.47 5.30 -2.41
CA ASP A 154 -9.70 6.05 -3.64
C ASP A 154 -10.92 6.99 -3.49
N TYR A 155 -10.74 8.04 -2.67
CA TYR A 155 -11.79 9.02 -2.45
C TYR A 155 -11.88 10.01 -3.61
N ALA A 156 -13.06 10.08 -4.22
CA ALA A 156 -13.45 11.17 -5.12
C ALA A 156 -14.49 12.09 -4.45
N PRO A 157 -14.50 13.41 -4.72
CA PRO A 157 -15.50 14.33 -4.19
C PRO A 157 -16.95 13.92 -4.47
N ALA A 158 -17.20 13.24 -5.59
CA ALA A 158 -18.52 12.71 -5.94
C ALA A 158 -19.04 11.64 -4.93
N LEU A 159 -18.16 11.06 -4.12
CA LEU A 159 -18.52 10.08 -3.09
C LEU A 159 -18.96 10.74 -1.78
N ARG A 160 -18.82 12.07 -1.63
CA ARG A 160 -19.18 12.78 -0.40
C ARG A 160 -20.61 12.51 0.08
N PRO A 161 -21.65 12.52 -0.78
CA PRO A 161 -23.02 12.24 -0.34
C PRO A 161 -23.20 10.83 0.23
N ALA A 162 -22.44 9.85 -0.25
CA ALA A 162 -22.46 8.49 0.28
C ALA A 162 -21.79 8.42 1.66
N LEU A 163 -20.68 9.14 1.86
CA LEU A 163 -20.02 9.25 3.16
C LEU A 163 -20.89 9.97 4.19
N ASP A 164 -21.55 11.07 3.80
CA ASP A 164 -22.49 11.80 4.67
C ASP A 164 -23.66 10.91 5.08
N ARG A 165 -24.16 10.06 4.17
CA ARG A 165 -25.17 9.05 4.49
C ARG A 165 -24.65 7.99 5.46
N ALA A 166 -23.42 7.51 5.29
CA ALA A 166 -22.82 6.55 6.23
C ALA A 166 -22.63 7.16 7.64
N LEU A 167 -22.29 8.45 7.74
CA LEU A 167 -22.23 9.20 9.00
C LEU A 167 -23.60 9.34 9.69
N ALA A 168 -24.68 9.34 8.91
CA ALA A 168 -26.05 9.39 9.39
C ALA A 168 -26.71 8.00 9.53
N SER A 169 -25.96 6.90 9.37
CA SER A 169 -26.51 5.55 9.44
C SER A 169 -27.11 5.24 10.82
N ASP A 170 -28.22 4.50 10.88
CA ASP A 170 -28.78 4.06 12.17
C ASP A 170 -27.91 2.99 12.86
N ILE A 171 -26.97 2.38 12.13
CA ILE A 171 -26.09 1.32 12.64
C ILE A 171 -24.86 1.97 13.31
N PRO A 172 -24.67 1.82 14.64
CA PRO A 172 -23.57 2.49 15.35
C PRO A 172 -22.18 2.12 14.82
N ALA A 173 -21.95 0.87 14.45
CA ALA A 173 -20.67 0.41 13.92
C ALA A 173 -20.28 1.14 12.62
N VAL A 174 -21.24 1.32 11.71
CA VAL A 174 -21.04 2.01 10.42
C VAL A 174 -20.76 3.49 10.65
N ARG A 175 -21.48 4.14 11.57
CA ARG A 175 -21.23 5.54 11.94
C ARG A 175 -19.83 5.77 12.49
N VAL A 176 -19.37 4.90 13.40
CA VAL A 176 -18.02 5.02 13.99
C VAL A 176 -16.95 4.85 12.91
N GLN A 177 -17.12 3.86 12.03
CA GLN A 177 -16.19 3.66 10.92
C GLN A 177 -16.21 4.84 9.93
N ALA A 178 -17.39 5.33 9.56
CA ALA A 178 -17.53 6.50 8.69
C ALA A 178 -16.89 7.75 9.29
N ALA A 179 -17.03 7.97 10.61
CA ALA A 179 -16.38 9.07 11.31
C ALA A 179 -14.85 8.94 11.28
N ALA A 180 -14.30 7.73 11.45
CA ALA A 180 -12.87 7.48 11.32
C ALA A 180 -12.37 7.74 9.90
N VAL A 181 -13.11 7.29 8.88
CA VAL A 181 -12.80 7.58 7.46
C VAL A 181 -12.84 9.08 7.19
N PHE A 182 -13.87 9.78 7.68
CA PHE A 182 -14.01 11.22 7.52
C PHE A 182 -12.84 11.97 8.14
N ALA A 183 -12.45 11.64 9.37
CA ALA A 183 -11.32 12.26 10.05
C ALA A 183 -10.01 12.02 9.28
N HIS A 184 -9.78 10.79 8.83
CA HIS A 184 -8.60 10.44 8.04
C HIS A 184 -8.52 11.24 6.73
N LEU A 185 -9.61 11.30 5.96
CA LEU A 185 -9.67 12.07 4.72
C LEU A 185 -9.45 13.56 4.96
N ARG A 186 -10.12 14.13 5.97
CA ARG A 186 -9.96 15.54 6.34
C ARG A 186 -8.51 15.86 6.65
N ASP A 187 -7.85 15.05 7.47
CA ASP A 187 -6.48 15.29 7.89
C ASP A 187 -5.50 15.14 6.69
N GLY A 188 -5.73 14.19 5.79
CA GLY A 188 -4.98 14.02 4.55
C GLY A 188 -5.12 15.20 3.59
N TYR A 189 -6.34 15.67 3.33
CA TYR A 189 -6.59 16.85 2.49
C TYR A 189 -6.06 18.14 3.13
N ALA A 190 -6.16 18.30 4.45
CA ALA A 190 -5.60 19.44 5.16
C ALA A 190 -4.05 19.44 5.12
N ALA A 191 -3.41 18.27 5.15
CA ALA A 191 -1.96 18.17 4.97
C ALA A 191 -1.55 18.56 3.53
N ARG A 192 -2.26 18.09 2.51
CA ARG A 192 -2.05 18.47 1.10
C ARG A 192 -2.24 19.97 0.87
N ALA A 193 -3.30 20.55 1.43
CA ALA A 193 -3.58 21.99 1.34
C ALA A 193 -2.45 22.84 1.91
N ARG A 194 -1.93 22.46 3.10
CA ARG A 194 -0.77 23.13 3.71
C ARG A 194 0.47 22.98 2.86
N ALA A 195 0.74 21.79 2.32
CA ALA A 195 1.89 21.57 1.45
C ALA A 195 1.83 22.42 0.17
N LEU A 196 0.63 22.59 -0.42
CA LEU A 196 0.43 23.49 -1.57
C LEU A 196 0.68 24.95 -1.19
N THR A 197 0.13 25.40 -0.07
CA THR A 197 0.29 26.78 0.43
C THR A 197 1.74 27.12 0.73
N HIS A 198 2.52 26.16 1.25
CA HIS A 198 3.94 26.32 1.54
C HIS A 198 4.86 26.01 0.35
N GLY A 199 4.34 25.59 -0.80
CA GLY A 199 5.13 25.22 -1.97
C GLY A 199 6.03 23.99 -1.79
N THR A 200 5.72 23.11 -0.83
CA THR A 200 6.56 21.94 -0.50
C THR A 200 6.23 20.69 -1.33
N THR A 201 5.24 20.76 -2.23
CA THR A 201 4.81 19.61 -3.05
C THR A 201 5.74 19.33 -4.23
N GLY A 202 6.56 20.31 -4.64
CA GLY A 202 7.36 20.22 -5.87
C GLY A 202 6.54 20.27 -7.17
N LEU A 203 5.21 20.49 -7.08
CA LEU A 203 4.33 20.62 -8.23
C LEU A 203 4.36 22.05 -8.77
N THR A 204 4.46 22.18 -10.10
CA THR A 204 4.46 23.47 -10.82
C THR A 204 3.39 23.50 -11.91
N GLY A 205 3.06 24.70 -12.39
CA GLY A 205 2.18 24.92 -13.55
C GLY A 205 0.81 24.23 -13.44
N GLU A 206 0.43 23.50 -14.48
CA GLU A 206 -0.87 22.79 -14.58
C GLU A 206 -1.06 21.71 -13.51
N ALA A 207 0.01 21.02 -13.10
CA ALA A 207 -0.09 19.98 -12.07
C ALA A 207 -0.42 20.59 -10.71
N HIS A 208 0.13 21.77 -10.40
CA HIS A 208 -0.20 22.50 -9.18
C HIS A 208 -1.65 22.98 -9.18
N SER A 209 -2.13 23.53 -10.30
CA SER A 209 -3.51 24.03 -10.40
C SER A 209 -4.54 22.89 -10.38
N ALA A 210 -4.26 21.77 -11.03
CA ALA A 210 -5.11 20.57 -10.98
C ALA A 210 -5.22 20.02 -9.55
N GLU A 211 -4.09 19.92 -8.85
CA GLU A 211 -4.05 19.48 -7.45
C GLU A 211 -4.81 20.44 -6.53
N LEU A 212 -4.64 21.76 -6.72
CA LEU A 212 -5.39 22.79 -6.00
C LEU A 212 -6.90 22.65 -6.22
N ALA A 213 -7.34 22.39 -7.46
CA ALA A 213 -8.74 22.16 -7.78
C ALA A 213 -9.31 20.91 -7.10
N VAL A 214 -8.54 19.82 -7.05
CA VAL A 214 -8.91 18.59 -6.32
C VAL A 214 -9.06 18.87 -4.82
N VAL A 215 -8.09 19.55 -4.20
CA VAL A 215 -8.13 19.85 -2.76
C VAL A 215 -9.30 20.79 -2.43
N ARG A 216 -9.53 21.83 -3.24
CA ARG A 216 -10.69 22.74 -3.08
C ARG A 216 -12.03 22.00 -3.27
N GLY A 217 -12.11 21.12 -4.26
CA GLY A 217 -13.32 20.33 -4.54
C GLY A 217 -13.60 19.23 -3.52
N SER A 218 -12.65 18.88 -2.65
CA SER A 218 -12.77 17.76 -1.70
C SER A 218 -13.89 17.90 -0.67
N GLY A 219 -14.29 19.15 -0.34
CA GLY A 219 -15.27 19.44 0.71
C GLY A 219 -14.74 19.23 2.13
N PHE A 220 -13.43 19.11 2.32
CA PHE A 220 -12.79 18.97 3.64
C PHE A 220 -11.94 20.18 4.06
N VAL A 221 -11.56 21.03 3.11
CA VAL A 221 -10.68 22.17 3.33
C VAL A 221 -11.48 23.44 3.03
N ASP A 222 -11.38 24.43 3.92
CA ASP A 222 -11.94 25.76 3.68
C ASP A 222 -11.24 26.36 2.44
N PRO A 223 -11.98 26.89 1.44
CA PRO A 223 -11.37 27.51 0.28
C PRO A 223 -10.63 28.83 0.60
N ALA A 224 -11.02 29.55 1.65
CA ALA A 224 -10.50 30.91 1.91
C ALA A 224 -8.96 30.99 2.06
N PRO A 225 -8.27 30.08 2.75
CA PRO A 225 -6.81 30.06 2.82
C PRO A 225 -6.13 29.75 1.48
N LEU A 226 -6.84 29.09 0.56
CA LEU A 226 -6.28 28.66 -0.72
C LEU A 226 -6.38 29.74 -1.80
N ASP A 227 -7.24 30.76 -1.63
CA ASP A 227 -7.45 31.81 -2.64
C ASP A 227 -6.27 32.77 -2.79
N GLY A 228 -5.40 32.86 -1.77
CA GLY A 228 -4.18 33.65 -1.80
C GLY A 228 -2.94 32.92 -2.31
N VAL A 229 -3.05 31.63 -2.65
CA VAL A 229 -1.91 30.84 -3.13
C VAL A 229 -1.62 31.23 -4.58
N VAL A 230 -0.62 32.11 -4.74
CA VAL A 230 -0.13 32.53 -6.06
C VAL A 230 0.48 31.30 -6.75
N THR A 231 -0.04 30.95 -7.93
CA THR A 231 0.54 29.91 -8.77
C THR A 231 2.02 30.24 -8.94
N PRO A 232 2.96 29.38 -8.48
CA PRO A 232 4.38 29.66 -8.63
C PRO A 232 4.63 29.92 -10.11
N ALA A 233 5.14 31.13 -10.42
CA ALA A 233 5.49 31.50 -11.77
C ALA A 233 6.33 30.36 -12.35
N GLU A 234 5.98 29.90 -13.56
CA GLU A 234 6.79 28.89 -14.24
C GLU A 234 8.25 29.32 -14.09
N PRO A 235 9.12 28.44 -13.54
CA PRO A 235 10.51 28.82 -13.33
C PRO A 235 10.96 29.30 -14.68
N GLU A 236 11.27 30.61 -14.79
CA GLU A 236 11.65 31.21 -16.05
C GLU A 236 12.75 30.29 -16.55
N THR A 237 12.42 29.47 -17.55
CA THR A 237 13.42 28.71 -18.24
C THR A 237 14.23 29.82 -18.82
N HIS A 238 15.30 30.18 -18.12
CA HIS A 238 16.49 30.72 -18.72
C HIS A 238 16.79 29.70 -19.79
N THR A 239 16.17 29.86 -20.95
CA THR A 239 16.83 29.83 -22.23
C THR A 239 18.05 30.71 -22.00
N ARG A 240 19.05 30.09 -21.38
CA ARG A 240 20.45 30.36 -21.57
C ARG A 240 20.59 30.24 -23.07
N ARG A 241 20.24 31.35 -23.75
CA ARG A 241 20.77 31.70 -25.04
C ARG A 241 22.25 31.51 -24.81
N GLU A 242 22.76 30.38 -25.27
CA GLU A 242 24.16 30.23 -25.59
C GLU A 242 24.45 31.41 -26.49
N ASN A 243 24.95 32.48 -25.87
CA ASN A 243 25.60 33.55 -26.58
C ASN A 243 26.61 32.85 -27.47
N GLY A 244 26.38 32.97 -28.77
CA GLY A 244 27.24 32.43 -29.80
C GLY A 244 28.67 32.87 -29.53
N GLY A 245 29.45 31.96 -28.96
CA GLY A 245 30.89 32.00 -28.99
C GLY A 245 31.32 31.58 -30.39
N THR A 246 31.22 32.51 -31.34
CA THR A 246 32.04 32.50 -32.55
C THR A 246 33.50 32.40 -32.13
N GLY A 247 34.11 31.23 -32.27
CA GLY A 247 35.40 30.96 -31.65
C GLY A 247 36.19 29.84 -32.30
N SER A 248 36.67 30.12 -33.51
CA SER A 248 37.96 29.66 -34.02
C SER A 248 38.14 28.17 -34.33
N GLY A 249 38.32 27.91 -35.63
CA GLY A 249 38.62 26.60 -36.18
C GLY A 249 39.85 25.91 -35.61
N ARG A 250 39.85 24.58 -35.74
CA ARG A 250 41.08 23.82 -35.94
C ARG A 250 40.81 22.64 -36.87
N ARG A 251 41.33 22.79 -38.09
CA ARG A 251 41.58 21.70 -39.03
C ARG A 251 42.52 20.68 -38.38
N ARG A 252 42.16 19.41 -38.39
CA ARG A 252 43.08 18.25 -38.41
C ARG A 252 42.26 17.03 -38.84
N ALA A 253 42.23 16.70 -40.13
CA ALA A 253 43.23 15.92 -40.85
C ALA A 253 43.37 14.48 -40.32
N VAL A 254 42.90 13.55 -41.15
CA VAL A 254 43.53 12.27 -41.50
C VAL A 254 43.57 11.18 -40.43
N ARG A 255 42.78 10.10 -40.64
CA ARG A 255 43.37 8.79 -41.00
C ARG A 255 42.30 7.78 -41.42
N SER A 256 42.40 7.40 -42.69
CA SER A 256 41.96 6.14 -43.27
C SER A 256 42.53 4.93 -42.51
N ALA A 257 41.73 3.87 -42.39
CA ALA A 257 42.20 2.51 -42.16
C ALA A 257 41.44 1.54 -43.08
N PRO A 258 42.10 0.50 -43.60
CA PRO A 258 41.63 -0.34 -44.69
C PRO A 258 40.81 -1.56 -44.22
N ALA A 259 40.22 -2.23 -45.23
CA ALA A 259 39.52 -3.51 -45.16
C ALA A 259 40.40 -4.67 -44.67
#